data_AF-C7P6R0-F1
#
_entry.id   AF-C7P6R0-F1
#
_cell.length_a   1.000
_cell.length_b   1.000
_cell.length_c   1.000
_cell.angle_alpha   90.00
_cell.angle_beta   90.00
_cell.angle_gamma   90.00
#
_symmetry.space_group_name_H-M   'P 1'
#
loop_
_entity.id
_entity.type
_entity.pdbx_description
1 polymer ?
#
loop_
_entity_poly.entity_id
_entity_poly.type
_entity_poly.pdbx_seq_one_letter_code
_entity_poly.pdbx_strand_id
1 'polypeptide(L)'
;MDITQFIPDIGSGFVIGFVVGWAVKKAIKVVAFLIGIYILSLLYLAKIGVISINKEAFSALLGNLENSILVFGDKLVGIIHSFSFGASFLAGFGLGFKKG
;
A
#
# COMPACT_ATOMS: atom_id res chain seq x y z
N MET A 1 -26.40 16.70 16.98
CA MET A 1 -25.25 15.83 16.63
C MET A 1 -24.05 16.43 17.33
N ASP A 2 -23.61 15.79 18.40
CA ASP A 2 -22.71 16.41 19.36
C ASP A 2 -21.26 16.32 18.86
N ILE A 3 -20.75 17.47 18.42
CA ILE A 3 -19.35 17.73 18.01
C ILE A 3 -18.29 17.25 19.03
N THR A 4 -18.68 16.99 20.27
CA THR A 4 -17.82 16.51 21.36
C THR A 4 -17.39 15.04 21.22
N GLN A 5 -18.18 14.19 20.58
CA GLN A 5 -17.80 12.79 20.30
C GLN A 5 -16.97 12.64 19.01
N PHE A 6 -17.02 13.63 18.12
CA PHE A 6 -16.32 13.60 16.84
C PHE A 6 -14.80 13.85 16.97
N ILE A 7 -14.39 14.65 17.96
CA ILE A 7 -12.99 15.04 18.19
C ILE A 7 -12.11 13.86 18.66
N PRO A 8 -12.54 13.02 19.62
CA PRO A 8 -11.81 11.81 20.00
C PRO A 8 -11.69 10.78 18.87
N ASP A 9 -12.75 10.62 18.07
CA ASP A 9 -12.81 9.63 16.98
C ASP A 9 -11.90 10.04 15.80
N ILE A 10 -11.84 11.33 15.47
CA ILE A 10 -10.90 11.88 14.49
C ILE A 10 -9.46 11.72 14.98
N GLY A 11 -9.18 12.06 16.24
CA GLY A 11 -7.84 11.99 16.83
C GLY A 11 -7.30 10.57 16.91
N SER A 12 -8.14 9.61 17.32
CA SER A 12 -7.77 8.19 17.40
C SER A 12 -7.51 7.59 16.00
N GLY A 13 -8.35 7.90 15.01
CA GLY A 13 -8.15 7.48 13.62
C GLY A 13 -6.82 7.97 13.03
N PHE A 14 -6.44 9.22 13.30
CA PHE A 14 -5.16 9.78 12.85
C PHE A 14 -3.95 9.10 13.49
N VAL A 15 -3.97 8.88 14.81
CA VAL A 15 -2.87 8.24 15.53
C VAL A 15 -2.69 6.79 15.08
N ILE A 16 -3.80 6.05 14.96
CA ILE A 16 -3.79 4.67 14.44
C ILE A 16 -3.27 4.65 13.01
N GLY A 17 -3.79 5.53 12.15
CA GLY A 17 -3.32 5.70 10.77
C GLY A 17 -1.82 5.96 10.71
N PHE A 18 -1.30 6.87 11.53
CA PHE A 18 0.12 7.21 11.57
C PHE A 18 1.02 6.03 11.97
N VAL A 19 0.66 5.31 13.04
CA VAL A 19 1.42 4.14 13.49
C VAL A 19 1.40 3.04 12.44
N VAL A 20 0.23 2.77 11.86
CA VAL A 20 0.07 1.77 10.80
C VAL A 20 0.87 2.16 9.55
N GLY A 21 0.78 3.41 9.10
CA GLY A 21 1.52 3.91 7.92
C GLY A 21 3.03 3.77 8.08
N TRP A 22 3.55 4.07 9.27
CA TRP A 22 4.97 3.89 9.60
C TRP A 22 5.39 2.42 9.57
N ALA A 23 4.61 1.53 10.19
CA ALA A 23 4.88 0.10 10.20
C ALA A 23 4.83 -0.52 8.80
N VAL A 24 3.84 -0.13 7.99
CA VAL A 24 3.65 -0.61 6.62
C VAL A 24 4.85 -0.26 5.74
N LYS A 25 5.41 0.95 5.83
CA LYS A 25 6.58 1.30 5.03
C LYS A 25 7.81 0.45 5.37
N LYS A 26 7.96 0.11 6.65
CA LYS A 26 9.05 -0.76 7.10
C LYS A 26 8.86 -2.20 6.58
N ALA A 27 7.62 -2.69 6.58
CA ALA A 27 7.28 -3.99 5.98
C ALA A 27 7.53 -4.00 4.47
N ILE A 28 7.14 -2.94 3.74
CA ILE A 28 7.38 -2.82 2.29
C ILE A 28 8.86 -2.86 1.94
N LYS A 29 9.73 -2.22 2.72
CA LYS A 29 11.19 -2.31 2.50
C LYS A 29 11.69 -3.75 2.55
N VAL A 30 11.22 -4.54 3.51
CA VAL A 30 11.60 -5.95 3.66
C VAL A 30 11.04 -6.79 2.51
N VAL A 31 9.76 -6.61 2.17
CA VAL A 31 9.10 -7.34 1.08
C VAL A 31 9.74 -6.99 -0.27
N ALA A 32 10.03 -5.72 -0.54
CA ALA A 32 10.70 -5.28 -1.76
C ALA A 32 12.11 -5.90 -1.90
N PHE A 33 12.85 -6.01 -0.79
CA PHE A 33 14.14 -6.69 -0.78
C PHE A 33 13.99 -8.19 -1.13
N LEU A 34 13.00 -8.87 -0.54
CA LEU A 34 12.70 -10.27 -0.83
C LEU A 34 12.28 -10.51 -2.29
N ILE A 35 11.47 -9.61 -2.84
CA ILE A 35 11.05 -9.66 -4.25
C ILE A 35 12.25 -9.41 -5.17
N GLY A 36 13.10 -8.43 -4.84
CA GLY A 36 14.29 -8.12 -5.63
C GLY A 36 15.25 -9.31 -5.71
N ILE A 37 15.53 -9.95 -4.58
CA ILE A 37 16.41 -11.13 -4.58
C ILE A 37 15.79 -12.31 -5.33
N TYR A 38 14.47 -12.48 -5.24
CA TYR A 38 13.73 -13.51 -5.97
C TYR A 38 13.78 -13.30 -7.49
N ILE A 39 13.55 -12.07 -7.96
CA ILE A 39 13.66 -11.71 -9.37
C ILE A 39 15.10 -11.91 -9.86
N LEU A 40 16.10 -11.55 -9.06
CA LEU A 40 17.51 -11.73 -9.41
C LEU A 40 17.87 -13.21 -9.57
N SER A 41 17.34 -14.08 -8.69
CA SER A 41 17.49 -15.53 -8.78
C SER A 41 16.83 -16.09 -10.05
N LEU A 42 15.61 -15.65 -10.37
CA LEU A 42 14.91 -16.01 -11.61
C LEU A 42 15.67 -15.57 -12.86
N LEU A 43 16.23 -14.36 -12.87
CA LEU A 43 16.97 -13.83 -14.01
C LEU A 43 18.27 -14.62 -14.24
N TYR A 44 18.92 -15.08 -13.16
CA TYR A 44 20.09 -15.96 -13.24
C TYR A 44 19.73 -17.32 -13.86
N LEU A 45 18.64 -17.95 -13.40
CA LEU A 45 18.16 -19.22 -13.94
C LEU A 45 17.68 -19.11 -15.39
N ALA A 46 17.10 -17.96 -15.77
CA ALA A 46 16.72 -17.66 -17.14
C ALA A 46 17.95 -17.53 -18.06
N LYS A 47 19.06 -16.95 -17.58
CA LYS A 47 20.32 -16.85 -18.36
C LYS A 47 20.96 -18.21 -18.63
N ILE A 48 20.80 -19.18 -17.73
CA ILE A 48 21.30 -20.56 -17.89
C ILE A 48 20.36 -21.38 -18.81
N GLY A 49 19.19 -20.83 -19.17
CA GLY A 49 18.24 -21.48 -20.09
C GLY A 49 17.34 -22.53 -19.43
N VAL A 50 17.30 -22.58 -18.09
CA VAL A 50 16.52 -23.57 -17.33
C VAL A 50 15.03 -23.18 -17.22
N ILE A 51 14.72 -21.87 -17.30
CA ILE A 51 13.36 -21.32 -17.17
C ILE A 51 13.06 -20.34 -18.30
N SER A 52 11.89 -20.50 -18.95
CA SER A 52 11.32 -19.54 -19.89
C SER A 52 10.38 -18.59 -19.15
N ILE A 53 10.68 -17.28 -19.15
CA ILE A 53 9.84 -16.26 -18.54
C ILE A 53 8.74 -15.90 -19.53
N ASN A 54 7.49 -16.25 -19.21
CA ASN A 54 6.32 -15.84 -19.98
C ASN A 54 6.09 -14.33 -19.80
N LYS A 55 6.35 -13.56 -20.86
CA LYS A 55 6.29 -12.09 -20.83
C LYS A 55 4.84 -11.60 -20.75
N GLU A 56 3.91 -12.35 -21.31
CA GLU A 56 2.48 -12.03 -21.33
C GLU A 56 1.88 -12.18 -19.92
N ALA A 57 2.19 -13.27 -19.23
CA ALA A 57 1.78 -13.51 -17.85
C ALA A 57 2.41 -12.48 -16.90
N PHE A 58 3.68 -12.12 -17.10
CA PHE A 58 4.33 -11.08 -16.31
C PHE A 58 3.68 -9.70 -16.52
N SER A 59 3.38 -9.34 -17.78
CA SER A 59 2.67 -8.11 -18.12
C SER A 59 1.25 -8.08 -17.54
N ALA A 60 0.52 -9.20 -17.59
CA ALA A 60 -0.82 -9.31 -16.99
C ALA A 60 -0.79 -9.17 -15.46
N LEU A 61 0.23 -9.72 -14.79
CA LEU A 61 0.42 -9.52 -13.34
C LEU A 61 0.68 -8.05 -13.00
N LEU A 62 1.52 -7.36 -13.77
CA LEU A 62 1.77 -5.93 -13.60
C LEU A 62 0.51 -5.10 -13.86
N GLY A 63 -0.22 -5.38 -14.95
CA GLY A 63 -1.47 -4.70 -15.27
C GLY A 63 -2.55 -4.91 -14.21
N ASN A 64 -2.66 -6.11 -13.62
CA ASN A 64 -3.57 -6.38 -12.52
C ASN A 64 -3.20 -5.61 -11.25
N LEU A 65 -1.91 -5.45 -10.98
CA LEU A 65 -1.42 -4.65 -9.85
C LEU A 65 -1.75 -3.17 -10.05
N GLU A 66 -1.50 -2.62 -11.24
CA GLU A 66 -1.84 -1.23 -11.59
C GLU A 66 -3.34 -0.98 -11.46
N ASN A 67 -4.18 -1.84 -12.05
CA ASN A 67 -5.63 -1.76 -11.94
C ASN A 67 -6.11 -1.82 -10.49
N SER A 68 -5.49 -2.69 -9.67
CA SER A 68 -5.82 -2.77 -8.25
C SER A 68 -5.50 -1.44 -7.55
N ILE A 69 -4.32 -0.87 -7.78
CA ILE A 69 -3.91 0.42 -7.21
C ILE A 69 -4.86 1.54 -7.62
N LEU A 70 -5.30 1.56 -8.89
CA LEU A 70 -6.26 2.55 -9.39
C LEU A 70 -7.63 2.41 -8.71
N VAL A 71 -8.16 1.20 -8.57
CA VAL A 71 -9.43 0.93 -7.87
C VAL A 71 -9.33 1.27 -6.39
N PHE A 72 -8.18 1.00 -5.75
CA PHE A 72 -7.93 1.45 -4.38
C PHE A 72 -7.94 2.98 -4.32
N GLY A 73 -7.25 3.67 -5.21
CA GLY A 73 -7.25 5.14 -5.28
C GLY A 73 -8.64 5.74 -5.38
N ASP A 74 -9.49 5.19 -6.25
CA ASP A 74 -10.88 5.64 -6.43
C ASP A 74 -11.74 5.39 -5.17
N LYS A 75 -11.55 4.23 -4.52
CA LYS A 75 -12.17 3.94 -3.21
C LYS A 75 -11.67 4.86 -2.09
N LEU A 76 -10.40 5.27 -2.12
CA LEU A 76 -9.85 6.23 -1.14
C LEU A 76 -10.53 7.60 -1.29
N VAL A 77 -10.81 8.04 -2.52
CA VAL A 77 -11.59 9.26 -2.77
C VAL A 77 -13.01 9.14 -2.18
N GLY A 78 -13.65 7.98 -2.32
CA GLY A 78 -14.96 7.71 -1.69
C GLY A 78 -14.92 7.69 -0.15
N ILE A 79 -13.85 7.20 0.46
CA ILE A 79 -13.66 7.16 1.93
C ILE A 79 -13.45 8.56 2.52
N ILE A 80 -12.82 9.48 1.79
CA ILE A 80 -12.66 10.88 2.23
C ILE A 80 -14.03 11.56 2.40
N HIS A 81 -15.02 11.19 1.60
CA HIS A 81 -16.40 11.69 1.74
C HIS A 81 -17.16 11.10 2.94
N SER A 82 -16.66 10.04 3.58
CA SER A 82 -17.15 9.51 4.86
C SER A 82 -16.42 10.21 6.02
N PHE A 83 -16.94 11.39 6.36
CA PHE A 83 -16.21 12.63 6.71
C PHE A 83 -15.38 12.68 8.01
N SER A 84 -15.24 11.61 8.79
CA SER A 84 -14.63 11.69 10.13
C SER A 84 -13.42 10.77 10.31
N PHE A 85 -13.67 9.47 10.47
CA PHE A 85 -12.63 8.49 10.79
C PHE A 85 -11.77 8.14 9.56
N GLY A 86 -12.40 7.98 8.39
CA GLY A 86 -11.69 7.62 7.15
C GLY A 86 -10.71 8.70 6.71
N ALA A 87 -11.17 9.97 6.72
CA ALA A 87 -10.33 11.11 6.37
C ALA A 87 -9.15 11.29 7.35
N SER A 88 -9.39 11.17 8.65
CA SER A 88 -8.33 11.30 9.66
C SER A 88 -7.32 10.15 9.63
N PHE A 89 -7.81 8.92 9.43
CA PHE A 89 -6.97 7.74 9.24
C PHE A 89 -6.08 7.87 8.00
N LEU A 90 -6.63 8.27 6.85
CA LEU A 90 -5.84 8.41 5.63
C LEU A 90 -4.81 9.53 5.73
N ALA A 91 -5.16 10.66 6.37
CA ALA A 91 -4.21 11.74 6.64
C ALA A 91 -3.09 11.28 7.57
N GLY A 92 -3.42 10.59 8.66
CA GLY A 92 -2.45 10.00 9.59
C GLY A 92 -1.56 8.96 8.91
N PHE A 93 -2.17 8.04 8.16
CA PHE A 93 -1.50 7.01 7.37
C PHE A 93 -0.54 7.59 6.35
N GLY A 94 -0.96 8.57 5.55
CA GLY A 94 -0.10 9.21 4.56
C GLY A 94 1.13 9.86 5.21
N LEU A 95 0.96 10.53 6.35
CA LEU A 95 2.08 11.14 7.09
C LEU A 95 2.99 10.09 7.74
N GLY A 96 2.42 9.06 8.36
CA GLY A 96 3.17 7.94 8.94
C GLY A 96 3.98 7.19 7.89
N PHE A 97 3.36 6.94 6.74
CA PHE A 97 3.99 6.35 5.57
C PHE A 97 5.09 7.26 4.99
N LYS A 98 4.90 8.58 4.94
CA LYS A 98 6.00 9.47 4.51
C LYS A 98 7.20 9.40 5.46
N LYS A 99 6.97 9.27 6.76
CA LYS A 99 8.00 9.27 7.81
C LYS A 99 8.73 7.92 7.99
N GLY A 100 8.10 6.78 7.64
CA GLY A 100 8.66 5.42 7.79
C GLY A 100 9.74 5.02 6.81
#